data_AF-X0UPX7-F1
#
_entry.id   AF-X0UPX7-F1
#
_cell.length_a   1.000
_cell.length_b   1.000
_cell.length_c   1.000
_cell.angle_alpha   90.00
_cell.angle_beta   90.00
_cell.angle_gamma   90.00
#
_symmetry.space_group_name_H-M   'P 1'
#
loop_
_entity.id
_entity.type
_entity.pdbx_description
1 polymer ?
#
loop_
_entity_poly.entity_id
_entity_poly.type
_entity_poly.pdbx_seq_one_letter_code
_entity_poly.pdbx_strand_id
1 'polypeptide(L)'
;SPVWVDMELGYKLGIRCVDMLEKQEVGMVAVIKKEKDELLTGSAPLEEAIKMRKVEGTGFFDHENLVPTSSFLDYGEPFMGRAKERTINLVDRKFMVS
;
A
#
# COMPACT_ATOMS: atom_id res chain seq x y z
N SER A 1 5.03 14.47 0.56
CA SER A 1 3.96 14.38 -0.44
C SER A 1 3.47 12.96 -0.54
N PRO A 2 2.17 12.73 -0.86
CA PRO A 2 1.69 11.39 -1.18
C PRO A 2 2.55 10.78 -2.29
N VAL A 3 2.72 9.46 -2.25
CA VAL A 3 3.39 8.72 -3.33
C VAL A 3 2.55 8.88 -4.61
N TRP A 4 3.16 8.84 -5.79
CA TRP A 4 2.42 8.99 -7.06
C TRP A 4 1.24 8.01 -7.17
N VAL A 5 1.42 6.79 -6.63
CA VAL A 5 0.38 5.76 -6.54
C VAL A 5 -0.81 6.20 -5.68
N ASP A 6 -0.59 6.87 -4.55
CA ASP A 6 -1.68 7.43 -3.72
C ASP A 6 -2.49 8.50 -4.47
N MET A 7 -1.81 9.35 -5.24
CA MET A 7 -2.48 10.39 -6.02
C MET A 7 -3.34 9.80 -7.14
N GLU A 8 -2.80 8.82 -7.87
CA GLU A 8 -3.52 8.16 -8.96
C GLU A 8 -4.72 7.36 -8.45
N LEU A 9 -4.53 6.51 -7.43
CA LEU A 9 -5.59 5.69 -6.87
C LEU A 9 -6.64 6.55 -6.17
N GLY A 10 -6.22 7.58 -5.43
CA GLY A 10 -7.13 8.53 -4.80
C GLY A 10 -8.05 9.23 -5.81
N TYR A 11 -7.51 9.63 -6.96
CA TYR A 11 -8.31 10.21 -8.05
C TYR A 11 -9.31 9.20 -8.63
N LYS A 12 -8.87 7.97 -8.95
CA LYS A 12 -9.74 6.91 -9.49
C LYS A 12 -10.85 6.51 -8.50
N LEU A 13 -10.55 6.48 -7.20
CA LEU A 13 -11.54 6.23 -6.16
C LEU A 13 -12.57 7.35 -6.08
N GLY A 14 -12.14 8.61 -6.22
CA GLY A 14 -13.03 9.77 -6.28
C GLY A 14 -14.03 9.68 -7.44
N ILE A 15 -13.55 9.36 -8.66
CA ILE A 15 -14.43 9.11 -9.83
C ILE A 15 -15.42 8.00 -9.51
N ARG A 16 -14.95 6.90 -8.93
CA ARG A 16 -15.82 5.76 -8.60
C ARG A 16 -16.92 6.13 -7.61
N CYS A 17 -16.65 7.01 -6.65
CA CYS A 17 -17.68 7.52 -5.74
C CYS A 17 -18.75 8.32 -6.47
N VAL A 18 -18.37 9.14 -7.47
CA VAL A 18 -19.33 9.86 -8.32
C VAL A 18 -20.19 8.87 -9.12
N ASP A 19 -19.57 7.86 -9.74
CA ASP A 19 -20.30 6.82 -10.49
C ASP A 19 -21.35 6.10 -9.62
N MET A 20 -21.00 5.79 -8.37
CA MET A 20 -21.91 5.12 -7.42
C MET A 20 -23.11 6.01 -7.06
N LEU A 21 -22.90 7.32 -6.92
CA LEU A 21 -23.98 8.28 -6.68
C LEU A 21 -24.94 8.35 -7.89
N GLU A 22 -24.41 8.41 -9.10
CA GLU A 22 -25.21 8.45 -10.34
C GLU A 22 -26.05 7.19 -10.52
N LYS A 23 -25.50 6.03 -10.16
CA LYS A 23 -26.17 4.73 -10.23
C LYS A 23 -27.11 4.42 -9.06
N GLN A 24 -27.23 5.34 -8.09
CA GLN A 24 -27.99 5.14 -6.86
C GLN A 24 -27.54 3.91 -6.05
N GLU A 25 -26.25 3.58 -6.10
CA GLU A 25 -25.63 2.50 -5.32
C GLU A 25 -25.36 2.95 -3.87
N VAL A 26 -26.43 3.08 -3.08
CA VAL A 26 -26.36 3.52 -1.68
C VAL A 26 -25.73 2.44 -0.78
N GLY A 27 -24.93 2.86 0.21
CA GLY A 27 -24.31 1.93 1.17
C GLY A 27 -23.07 1.22 0.64
N MET A 28 -22.50 1.70 -0.47
CA MET A 28 -21.27 1.18 -1.08
C MET A 28 -20.06 2.04 -0.74
N VAL A 29 -18.87 1.44 -0.77
CA VAL A 29 -17.58 2.11 -0.63
C VAL A 29 -16.68 1.78 -1.82
N ALA A 30 -15.92 2.77 -2.29
CA ALA A 30 -14.91 2.55 -3.31
C ALA A 30 -13.70 1.84 -2.69
N VAL A 31 -13.23 0.77 -3.32
CA VAL A 31 -12.15 -0.07 -2.82
C VAL A 31 -11.06 -0.26 -3.87
N ILE A 32 -9.83 -0.49 -3.41
CA ILE A 32 -8.74 -0.97 -4.26
C ILE A 32 -8.69 -2.49 -4.14
N LYS A 33 -8.72 -3.19 -5.27
CA LYS A 33 -8.55 -4.63 -5.37
C LYS A 33 -7.23 -4.92 -6.06
N LYS A 34 -6.46 -5.87 -5.52
CA LYS A 34 -5.27 -6.41 -6.16
C LYS A 34 -5.68 -7.61 -7.00
N GLU A 35 -5.54 -7.52 -8.32
CA GLU A 35 -5.67 -8.65 -9.24
C GLU A 35 -4.30 -8.97 -9.82
N LYS A 36 -3.68 -10.07 -9.38
CA LYS A 36 -2.28 -10.42 -9.70
C LYS A 36 -1.34 -9.26 -9.33
N ASP A 37 -0.80 -8.56 -10.32
CA ASP A 37 0.15 -7.46 -10.18
C ASP A 37 -0.49 -6.08 -10.43
N GLU A 38 -1.80 -6.02 -10.70
CA GLU A 38 -2.51 -4.78 -10.98
C GLU A 38 -3.40 -4.35 -9.81
N LEU A 39 -3.43 -3.04 -9.57
CA LEU A 39 -4.34 -2.41 -8.61
C LEU A 39 -5.53 -1.81 -9.37
N LEU A 40 -6.71 -2.39 -9.16
CA LEU A 40 -7.96 -1.98 -9.78
C LEU A 40 -8.86 -1.30 -8.76
N THR A 41 -9.68 -0.35 -9.22
CA THR A 41 -10.74 0.23 -8.39
C THR A 41 -12.05 -0.54 -8.56
N GLY A 42 -12.78 -0.71 -7.46
CA GLY A 42 -14.09 -1.35 -7.45
C GLY A 42 -15.00 -0.74 -6.40
N SER A 43 -16.13 -1.40 -6.18
CA SER A 43 -17.06 -1.09 -5.09
C SER A 43 -17.33 -2.33 -4.25
N ALA A 44 -17.63 -2.11 -2.97
CA ALA A 44 -18.04 -3.15 -2.02
C ALA A 44 -19.10 -2.59 -1.05
N PRO A 45 -19.98 -3.43 -0.47
CA PRO A 45 -20.89 -2.99 0.59
C PRO A 45 -20.12 -2.50 1.81
N LEU A 46 -20.59 -1.40 2.41
CA LEU A 46 -19.95 -0.80 3.59
C LEU A 46 -19.80 -1.81 4.74
N GLU A 47 -20.80 -2.67 4.94
CA GLU A 47 -20.85 -3.68 5.99
C GLU A 47 -19.74 -4.73 5.87
N GLU A 48 -19.35 -5.07 4.65
CA GLU A 48 -18.26 -6.02 4.38
C GLU A 48 -16.90 -5.36 4.57
N ALA A 49 -16.76 -4.10 4.17
CA ALA A 49 -15.53 -3.33 4.26
C ALA A 49 -15.13 -2.96 5.70
N ILE A 50 -16.09 -2.87 6.62
CA ILE A 50 -15.84 -2.53 8.04
C ILE A 50 -15.15 -3.67 8.81
N LYS A 51 -15.14 -4.92 8.30
CA LYS A 51 -14.45 -6.05 8.94
C LYS A 51 -12.92 -5.89 8.83
N MET A 52 -12.36 -4.98 9.62
CA MET A 52 -10.92 -4.77 9.77
C MET A 52 -10.26 -6.04 10.32
N ARG A 53 -9.30 -6.59 9.57
CA ARG A 53 -8.34 -7.55 10.12
C ARG A 53 -7.26 -6.75 10.85
N LYS A 54 -6.98 -7.12 12.11
CA LYS A 54 -5.81 -6.59 12.82
C LYS A 54 -4.54 -6.98 12.04
N VAL A 55 -3.57 -6.08 12.00
CA VAL A 55 -2.24 -6.35 11.41
C VAL A 55 -1.51 -7.43 12.22
N GLU A 56 -1.81 -7.53 13.51
CA GLU A 56 -1.32 -8.57 14.40
C GLU A 56 -1.79 -9.96 13.94
N GLY A 57 -0.85 -10.89 13.73
CA GLY A 57 -1.13 -12.23 13.20
C GLY A 57 -1.16 -12.35 11.66
N THR A 58 -0.86 -11.28 10.92
CA THR A 58 -0.76 -11.33 9.44
C THR A 58 0.53 -11.93 8.91
N GLY A 59 1.56 -12.09 9.76
CA GLY A 59 2.89 -12.53 9.35
C GLY A 59 3.67 -11.47 8.57
N PHE A 60 3.26 -10.19 8.63
CA PHE A 60 3.91 -9.07 7.93
C PHE A 60 5.08 -8.44 8.68
N PHE A 61 5.28 -8.78 9.95
CA PHE A 61 6.35 -8.24 10.77
C PHE A 61 7.08 -9.37 11.51
N ASP A 62 8.40 -9.39 11.38
CA ASP A 62 9.28 -10.24 12.17
C ASP A 62 9.60 -9.53 13.48
N HIS A 63 9.00 -10.02 14.56
CA HIS A 63 9.16 -9.45 15.90
C HIS A 63 10.50 -9.78 16.55
N GLU A 64 11.25 -10.78 16.06
CA GLU A 64 12.58 -11.12 16.58
C GLU A 64 13.63 -10.17 16.02
N ASN A 65 13.61 -9.96 14.70
CA ASN A 65 14.58 -9.11 14.01
C ASN A 65 14.13 -7.66 13.86
N LEU A 66 12.90 -7.34 14.28
CA LEU A 66 12.28 -6.00 14.20
C LEU A 66 12.25 -5.45 12.76
N VAL A 67 11.99 -6.32 11.78
CA VAL A 67 11.94 -5.98 10.35
C VAL A 67 10.63 -6.45 9.71
N PRO A 68 10.19 -5.81 8.61
CA PRO A 68 9.09 -6.34 7.81
C PRO A 68 9.49 -7.68 7.17
N THR A 69 8.53 -8.61 7.08
CA THR A 69 8.76 -9.89 6.40
C THR A 69 8.71 -9.75 4.88
N SER A 70 9.18 -10.76 4.15
CA SER A 70 9.03 -10.83 2.68
C SER A 70 7.56 -10.70 2.26
N SER A 71 6.64 -11.33 2.99
CA SER A 71 5.21 -11.24 2.72
C SER A 71 4.68 -9.80 2.78
N PHE A 72 5.23 -8.95 3.66
CA PHE A 72 4.89 -7.53 3.68
C PHE A 72 5.46 -6.79 2.48
N LEU A 73 6.69 -7.11 2.07
CA LEU A 73 7.32 -6.50 0.89
C LEU A 73 6.53 -6.84 -0.38
N ASP A 74 6.11 -8.09 -0.55
CA ASP A 74 5.28 -8.54 -1.68
C ASP A 74 3.89 -7.89 -1.69
N TYR A 75 3.34 -7.62 -0.50
CA TYR A 75 2.10 -6.87 -0.35
C TYR A 75 2.27 -5.39 -0.69
N GLY A 76 3.35 -4.76 -0.21
CA GLY A 76 3.60 -3.32 -0.32
C GLY A 76 4.18 -2.88 -1.66
N GLU A 77 4.84 -3.77 -2.40
CA GLU A 77 5.50 -3.48 -3.68
C GLU A 77 4.60 -2.74 -4.69
N PRO A 78 3.32 -3.13 -4.92
CA PRO A 78 2.45 -2.41 -5.85
C PRO A 78 2.16 -0.96 -5.44
N PHE A 79 2.26 -0.64 -4.15
CA PHE A 79 1.95 0.69 -3.60
C PHE A 79 3.19 1.58 -3.46
N MET A 80 4.32 0.97 -3.08
CA MET A 80 5.54 1.68 -2.69
C MET A 80 6.70 1.47 -3.66
N GLY A 81 6.57 0.55 -4.61
CA GLY A 81 7.67 0.05 -5.43
C GLY A 81 8.60 -0.89 -4.67
N ARG A 82 9.60 -1.46 -5.37
CA ARG A 82 10.61 -2.33 -4.74
C ARG A 82 11.49 -1.55 -3.77
N ALA A 83 11.85 -2.20 -2.66
CA ALA A 83 12.86 -1.69 -1.75
C ALA A 83 14.18 -1.44 -2.52
N LYS A 84 14.66 -0.19 -2.50
CA LYS A 84 15.98 0.13 -3.05
C LYS A 84 17.03 -0.47 -2.12
N GLU A 85 17.97 -1.24 -2.67
CA GLU A 85 19.18 -1.61 -1.93
C GLU A 85 19.88 -0.33 -1.47
N ARG A 86 20.07 -0.18 -0.15
CA ARG A 86 20.85 0.91 0.39
C ARG A 86 22.32 0.59 0.14
N THR A 87 22.92 1.19 -0.89
CA THR A 87 24.37 1.27 -0.99
C THR A 87 24.87 2.20 0.11
N ILE A 88 25.27 1.62 1.24
CA ILE A 88 26.00 2.34 2.27
C ILE A 88 27.42 2.50 1.74
N ASN A 89 27.73 3.66 1.17
CA ASN A 89 29.11 4.05 0.94
C ASN A 89 29.77 4.26 2.30
N LEU A 90 30.43 3.23 2.81
CA LEU A 90 31.38 3.35 3.91
C LEU A 90 32.51 4.23 3.39
N VAL A 91 32.45 5.53 3.68
CA VAL A 91 33.58 6.43 3.42
C VAL A 91 34.72 5.96 4.32
N ASP A 92 35.80 5.50 3.69
CA ASP A 92 36.97 4.99 4.38
C ASP A 92 37.55 6.10 5.25
N ARG A 93 37.59 5.88 6.58
CA ARG A 93 37.98 6.90 7.60
C ARG A 93 39.40 7.44 7.42
N LYS A 94 40.19 6.90 6.48
CA LYS A 94 41.56 7.34 6.18
C LYS A 94 41.66 8.77 5.64
N PHE A 95 40.56 9.38 5.17
CA PHE A 95 40.58 10.74 4.59
C PHE A 95 39.97 11.83 5.49
N MET A 96 39.58 11.51 6.73
CA MET A 96 38.95 12.48 7.65
C MET A 96 39.91 13.14 8.65
N VAL A 97 41.21 12.87 8.55
CA VAL A 97 42.24 13.56 9.34
C VAL A 97 43.29 14.10 8.36
N SER A 98 43.04 15.32 7.86
CA SER A 98 44.07 16.21 7.31
C SER A 98 43.86 17.60 7.89
#